data_AF-A0A1H6F4F2-F1
#
_entry.id   AF-A0A1H6F4F2-F1
#
_cell.length_a   1.000
_cell.length_b   1.000
_cell.length_c   1.000
_cell.angle_alpha   90.00
_cell.angle_beta   90.00
_cell.angle_gamma   90.00
#
_symmetry.space_group_name_H-M   'P 1'
#
loop_
_entity.id
_entity.type
_entity.pdbx_description
1 polymer ?
#
loop_
_entity_poly.entity_id
_entity_poly.type
_entity_poly.pdbx_seq_one_letter_code
_entity_poly.pdbx_strand_id
1 'polypeptide(L)'
;MEYQDKILLFEDFLSTWSTNYKKVPAILKYISSYPILKSKFKAFNPPSEKVFDEFQLEWIALLAQLTNPIDTEFYKPFWVPIQSDKYDFFIDISSDKFLIFEVDYMFFEPYRWQKKYLFDDISDFLNSVDDLSINIDEIIKLKKDEYWKDVNAFFQNRLILGLECKIEFSPLDKYSIVEEDASSSYKLSGKSLMFYGVNSVIVGLLPREIEITLIQLDVDDNKYKDYISKVENIHGLTFLLQQVGVLRVDFYYFEFNQYPDCYAKYQNDTLTIEHTDVELLKELIRQYTIL
;
A
#
# COMPACT_ATOMS: atom_id res chain seq x y z
N MET A 1 -22.13 -5.12 -20.18
CA MET A 1 -23.30 -5.86 -19.66
C MET A 1 -24.56 -5.12 -20.09
N GLU A 2 -25.52 -5.82 -20.68
CA GLU A 2 -26.78 -5.22 -21.12
C GLU A 2 -27.67 -4.84 -19.91
N TYR A 3 -28.52 -3.83 -20.07
CA TYR A 3 -29.35 -3.33 -18.96
C TYR A 3 -30.26 -4.41 -18.36
N GLN A 4 -30.79 -5.31 -19.20
CA GLN A 4 -31.64 -6.41 -18.75
C GLN A 4 -30.90 -7.38 -17.81
N ASP A 5 -29.61 -7.65 -18.06
CA ASP A 5 -28.81 -8.51 -17.19
C ASP A 5 -28.59 -7.87 -15.82
N LYS A 6 -28.40 -6.54 -15.78
CA LYS A 6 -28.26 -5.80 -14.52
C LYS A 6 -29.53 -5.89 -13.67
N ILE A 7 -30.71 -5.80 -14.29
CA ILE A 7 -31.99 -5.97 -13.60
C ILE A 7 -32.08 -7.35 -12.95
N LEU A 8 -31.74 -8.41 -13.69
CA LEU A 8 -31.81 -9.78 -13.16
C LEU A 8 -30.88 -9.98 -11.96
N LEU A 9 -29.66 -9.43 -12.01
CA LEU A 9 -28.74 -9.46 -10.88
C LEU A 9 -29.26 -8.66 -9.67
N PHE A 10 -29.91 -7.53 -9.92
CA PHE A 10 -30.49 -6.72 -8.85
C PHE A 10 -31.73 -7.39 -8.22
N GLU A 11 -32.57 -8.05 -9.01
CA GLU A 11 -33.70 -8.84 -8.51
C GLU A 11 -33.22 -10.01 -7.64
N ASP A 12 -32.16 -10.71 -8.05
CA ASP A 12 -31.52 -11.76 -7.25
C ASP A 12 -30.99 -11.21 -5.92
N PHE A 13 -30.30 -10.07 -5.96
CA PHE A 13 -29.88 -9.35 -4.74
C PHE A 13 -31.06 -9.02 -3.82
N LEU A 14 -32.14 -8.46 -4.36
CA LEU A 14 -33.32 -8.09 -3.57
C LEU A 14 -34.01 -9.31 -2.96
N SER A 15 -34.00 -10.46 -3.64
CA SER A 15 -34.60 -11.70 -3.12
C SER A 15 -34.02 -12.10 -1.76
N THR A 16 -32.74 -11.77 -1.52
CA THR A 16 -32.02 -12.09 -0.28
C THR A 16 -31.98 -10.89 0.67
N TRP A 17 -31.71 -9.68 0.16
CA TRP A 17 -31.30 -8.55 1.00
C TRP A 17 -32.35 -7.44 1.13
N SER A 18 -33.52 -7.55 0.50
CA SER A 18 -34.53 -6.46 0.44
C SER A 18 -34.88 -5.86 1.79
N THR A 19 -35.02 -6.68 2.84
CA THR A 19 -35.41 -6.21 4.19
C THR A 19 -34.40 -5.22 4.77
N ASN A 20 -33.10 -5.53 4.69
CA ASN A 20 -32.06 -4.65 5.23
C ASN A 20 -31.74 -3.51 4.27
N TYR A 21 -31.74 -3.78 2.97
CA TYR A 21 -31.53 -2.77 1.94
C TYR A 21 -32.51 -1.59 2.06
N LYS A 22 -33.80 -1.87 2.28
CA LYS A 22 -34.84 -0.85 2.47
C LYS A 22 -34.64 0.07 3.68
N LYS A 23 -33.83 -0.34 4.67
CA LYS A 23 -33.51 0.49 5.84
C LYS A 23 -32.44 1.54 5.53
N VAL A 24 -31.61 1.33 4.51
CA VAL A 24 -30.42 2.17 4.24
C VAL A 24 -30.79 3.63 3.97
N PRO A 25 -31.77 4.00 3.13
CA PRO A 25 -32.09 5.41 2.90
C PRO A 25 -32.46 6.17 4.19
N ALA A 26 -33.20 5.53 5.10
CA ALA A 26 -33.54 6.12 6.39
C ALA A 26 -32.30 6.30 7.29
N ILE A 27 -31.40 5.31 7.30
CA ILE A 27 -30.11 5.37 8.01
C ILE A 27 -29.28 6.56 7.49
N LEU A 28 -29.14 6.71 6.17
CA LEU A 28 -28.36 7.79 5.56
C LEU A 28 -28.96 9.17 5.85
N LYS A 29 -30.29 9.28 5.81
CA LYS A 29 -31.00 10.50 6.20
C LYS A 29 -30.74 10.85 7.67
N TYR A 30 -30.73 9.86 8.55
CA TYR A 30 -30.46 10.05 9.96
C TYR A 30 -29.01 10.52 10.20
N ILE A 31 -28.01 9.84 9.64
CA ILE A 31 -26.60 10.27 9.71
C ILE A 31 -26.44 11.71 9.22
N SER A 32 -27.08 12.04 8.08
CA SER A 32 -27.01 13.37 7.47
C SER A 32 -27.60 14.47 8.36
N SER A 33 -28.43 14.12 9.34
CA SER A 33 -29.02 15.07 10.28
C SER A 33 -28.06 15.51 11.40
N TYR A 34 -26.94 14.82 11.59
CA TYR A 34 -25.92 15.18 12.59
C TYR A 34 -24.76 15.97 11.96
N PRO A 35 -24.63 17.28 12.21
CA PRO A 35 -23.58 18.10 11.60
C PRO A 35 -22.16 17.66 11.95
N ILE A 36 -21.98 17.16 13.17
CA ILE A 36 -20.67 16.67 13.64
C ILE A 36 -20.20 15.47 12.80
N LEU A 37 -21.10 14.54 12.48
CA LEU A 37 -20.81 13.42 11.60
C LEU A 37 -20.46 13.92 10.22
N LYS A 38 -21.34 14.73 9.63
CA LYS A 38 -21.14 15.31 8.30
C LYS A 38 -19.79 16.02 8.14
N SER A 39 -19.31 16.68 9.20
CA SER A 39 -17.99 17.33 9.20
C SER A 39 -16.79 16.37 9.22
N LYS A 40 -16.98 15.17 9.79
CA LYS A 40 -15.94 14.15 9.95
C LYS A 40 -15.85 13.22 8.74
N PHE A 41 -16.98 12.95 8.10
CA PHE A 41 -16.98 12.31 6.79
C PHE A 41 -16.68 13.33 5.68
N LYS A 42 -15.40 13.59 5.44
CA LYS A 42 -15.01 14.37 4.25
C LYS A 42 -15.60 13.68 3.01
N ALA A 43 -16.36 14.41 2.21
CA ALA A 43 -17.03 13.93 1.01
C ALA A 43 -18.20 12.93 1.21
N PHE A 44 -18.85 12.90 2.39
CA PHE A 44 -20.13 12.18 2.50
C PHE A 44 -21.25 12.90 1.74
N ASN A 45 -21.54 12.38 0.55
CA ASN A 45 -22.60 12.85 -0.32
C ASN A 45 -23.48 11.65 -0.67
N PRO A 46 -24.46 11.29 0.18
CA PRO A 46 -25.27 10.10 -0.04
C PRO A 46 -26.13 10.25 -1.29
N PRO A 47 -26.31 9.16 -2.07
CA PRO A 47 -27.23 9.15 -3.20
C PRO A 47 -28.65 9.52 -2.74
N SER A 48 -29.35 10.31 -3.56
CA SER A 48 -30.75 10.65 -3.28
C SER A 48 -31.64 9.42 -3.41
N GLU A 49 -32.77 9.39 -2.69
CA GLU A 49 -33.74 8.29 -2.75
C GLU A 49 -34.18 7.95 -4.19
N LYS A 50 -34.20 8.93 -5.11
CA LYS A 50 -34.62 8.74 -6.50
C LYS A 50 -33.65 7.89 -7.34
N VAL A 51 -32.37 7.90 -7.00
CA VAL A 51 -31.31 7.22 -7.76
C VAL A 51 -30.69 6.08 -6.96
N PHE A 52 -31.17 5.83 -5.75
CA PHE A 52 -30.58 4.86 -4.82
C PHE A 52 -30.52 3.45 -5.41
N ASP A 53 -31.62 3.00 -6.01
CA ASP A 53 -31.71 1.69 -6.66
C ASP A 53 -30.83 1.59 -7.90
N GLU A 54 -30.70 2.67 -8.67
CA GLU A 54 -29.82 2.72 -9.84
C GLU A 54 -28.36 2.54 -9.42
N PHE A 55 -27.94 3.17 -8.31
CA PHE A 55 -26.58 3.01 -7.76
C PHE A 55 -26.31 1.59 -7.30
N GLN A 56 -27.25 0.95 -6.59
CA GLN A 56 -27.08 -0.43 -6.15
C GLN A 56 -27.05 -1.41 -7.33
N LEU A 57 -27.89 -1.18 -8.34
CA LEU A 57 -27.90 -1.96 -9.58
C LEU A 57 -26.56 -1.85 -10.32
N GLU A 58 -26.02 -0.64 -10.48
CA GLU A 58 -24.71 -0.43 -11.11
C GLU A 58 -23.58 -1.09 -10.32
N TRP A 59 -23.61 -1.00 -8.99
CA TRP A 59 -22.65 -1.68 -8.13
C TRP A 59 -22.64 -3.20 -8.35
N ILE A 60 -23.81 -3.84 -8.30
CA ILE A 60 -23.91 -5.29 -8.51
C ILE A 60 -23.44 -5.68 -9.91
N ALA A 61 -23.78 -4.87 -10.92
CA ALA A 61 -23.33 -5.08 -12.29
C ALA A 61 -21.80 -4.95 -12.44
N LEU A 62 -21.16 -4.03 -11.70
CA LEU A 62 -19.71 -3.90 -11.65
C LEU A 62 -19.06 -5.14 -11.02
N LEU A 63 -19.61 -5.63 -9.91
CA LEU A 63 -19.09 -6.83 -9.23
C LEU A 63 -19.09 -8.06 -10.13
N ALA A 64 -20.15 -8.25 -10.92
CA ALA A 64 -20.26 -9.36 -11.86
C ALA A 64 -19.24 -9.31 -13.01
N GLN A 65 -18.54 -8.20 -13.20
CA GLN A 65 -17.51 -8.01 -14.23
C GLN A 65 -16.08 -8.10 -13.66
N LEU A 66 -15.92 -8.19 -12.34
CA LEU A 66 -14.61 -8.32 -11.71
C LEU A 66 -14.00 -9.69 -12.03
N THR A 67 -12.74 -9.69 -12.45
CA THR A 67 -11.99 -10.91 -12.81
C THR A 67 -10.74 -11.10 -11.96
N ASN A 68 -10.25 -10.06 -11.30
CA ASN A 68 -9.08 -10.15 -10.44
C ASN A 68 -9.46 -10.85 -9.11
N PRO A 69 -8.71 -11.89 -8.68
CA PRO A 69 -8.95 -12.56 -7.41
C PRO A 69 -9.01 -11.61 -6.20
N ILE A 70 -8.13 -10.60 -6.14
CA ILE A 70 -8.07 -9.64 -5.03
C ILE A 70 -9.38 -8.86 -4.93
N ASP A 71 -9.95 -8.46 -6.07
CA ASP A 71 -11.20 -7.71 -6.12
C ASP A 71 -12.40 -8.61 -5.78
N THR A 72 -12.46 -9.79 -6.41
CA THR A 72 -13.58 -10.74 -6.26
C THR A 72 -13.66 -11.36 -4.86
N GLU A 73 -12.51 -11.61 -4.21
CA GLU A 73 -12.44 -12.08 -2.83
C GLU A 73 -12.77 -10.98 -1.82
N PHE A 74 -12.45 -9.72 -2.13
CA PHE A 74 -12.72 -8.61 -1.22
C PHE A 74 -14.17 -8.14 -1.31
N TYR A 75 -14.61 -7.66 -2.48
CA TYR A 75 -15.91 -7.00 -2.62
C TYR A 75 -17.09 -7.95 -2.48
N LYS A 76 -18.22 -7.43 -1.99
CA LYS A 76 -19.42 -8.23 -1.70
C LYS A 76 -20.68 -7.56 -2.24
N PRO A 77 -21.65 -8.35 -2.75
CA PRO A 77 -22.90 -7.81 -3.30
C PRO A 77 -23.78 -7.16 -2.23
N PHE A 78 -23.66 -7.57 -0.97
CA PHE A 78 -24.38 -7.00 0.17
C PHE A 78 -23.72 -5.73 0.75
N TRP A 79 -22.75 -5.14 0.06
CA TRP A 79 -22.26 -3.80 0.39
C TRP A 79 -23.00 -2.79 -0.45
N VAL A 80 -23.66 -1.84 0.21
CA VAL A 80 -24.45 -0.81 -0.46
C VAL A 80 -23.59 0.46 -0.53
N PRO A 81 -23.29 0.99 -1.72
CA PRO A 81 -22.58 2.25 -1.86
C PRO A 81 -23.37 3.40 -1.25
N ILE A 82 -22.70 4.25 -0.45
CA ILE A 82 -23.35 5.37 0.24
C ILE A 82 -22.78 6.73 -0.19
N GLN A 83 -22.08 6.77 -1.32
CA GLN A 83 -21.52 7.98 -1.90
C GLN A 83 -21.93 8.07 -3.38
N SER A 84 -22.40 9.24 -3.80
CA SER A 84 -23.01 9.44 -5.12
C SER A 84 -22.01 9.67 -6.26
N ASP A 85 -20.75 9.94 -5.97
CA ASP A 85 -19.72 10.32 -6.96
C ASP A 85 -18.58 9.30 -7.10
N LYS A 86 -18.52 8.29 -6.22
CA LYS A 86 -17.50 7.23 -6.21
C LYS A 86 -17.88 6.07 -5.28
N TYR A 87 -17.15 4.96 -5.37
CA TYR A 87 -17.39 3.73 -4.62
C TYR A 87 -16.37 3.54 -3.48
N ASP A 88 -16.22 4.55 -2.64
CA ASP A 88 -15.22 4.53 -1.56
C ASP A 88 -15.85 4.18 -0.20
N PHE A 89 -17.14 4.50 0.00
CA PHE A 89 -17.86 4.26 1.23
C PHE A 89 -19.04 3.32 1.02
N PHE A 90 -19.19 2.39 1.96
CA PHE A 90 -20.23 1.37 1.92
C PHE A 90 -20.88 1.19 3.28
N ILE A 91 -22.12 0.69 3.23
CA ILE A 91 -22.79 0.09 4.38
C ILE A 91 -22.95 -1.42 4.14
N ASP A 92 -22.51 -2.23 5.08
CA ASP A 92 -22.66 -3.69 5.05
C ASP A 92 -24.05 -4.07 5.56
N ILE A 93 -24.89 -4.62 4.68
CA ILE A 93 -26.27 -5.02 5.04
C ILE A 93 -26.42 -6.51 5.36
N SER A 94 -25.31 -7.25 5.48
CA SER A 94 -25.32 -8.69 5.81
C SER A 94 -25.82 -9.01 7.21
N SER A 95 -25.86 -8.02 8.10
CA SER A 95 -26.38 -8.13 9.46
C SER A 95 -27.14 -6.86 9.86
N ASP A 96 -27.89 -6.93 10.97
CA ASP A 96 -28.60 -5.77 11.52
C ASP A 96 -27.68 -4.71 12.17
N LYS A 97 -26.36 -4.90 12.13
CA LYS A 97 -25.39 -3.91 12.64
C LYS A 97 -25.16 -2.73 11.69
N PHE A 98 -25.37 -2.94 10.39
CA PHE A 98 -25.16 -1.91 9.36
C PHE A 98 -23.79 -1.22 9.43
N LEU A 99 -22.72 -2.02 9.39
CA LEU A 99 -21.33 -1.53 9.45
C LEU A 99 -21.07 -0.51 8.35
N ILE A 100 -20.55 0.67 8.69
CA ILE A 100 -20.10 1.65 7.70
C ILE A 100 -18.59 1.67 7.66
N PHE A 101 -18.03 1.58 6.46
CA PHE A 101 -16.59 1.59 6.24
C PHE A 101 -16.21 2.28 4.93
N GLU A 102 -14.99 2.78 4.92
CA GLU A 102 -14.27 3.22 3.74
C GLU A 102 -13.42 2.05 3.21
N VAL A 103 -13.21 1.99 1.90
CA VAL A 103 -12.34 1.02 1.23
C VAL A 103 -11.07 1.71 0.76
N ASP A 104 -9.93 1.12 1.12
CA ASP A 104 -8.60 1.58 0.70
C ASP A 104 -7.89 0.48 -0.10
N TYR A 105 -7.12 0.89 -1.12
CA TYR A 105 -6.26 -0.01 -1.88
C TYR A 105 -4.79 0.16 -1.51
N MET A 106 -4.12 -0.93 -1.16
CA MET A 106 -2.67 -0.99 -1.02
C MET A 106 -2.05 -1.23 -2.39
N PHE A 107 -1.59 -0.14 -3.03
CA PHE A 107 -1.04 -0.13 -4.38
C PHE A 107 0.40 -0.68 -4.49
N PHE A 108 0.81 -1.51 -3.55
CA PHE A 108 2.14 -2.11 -3.49
C PHE A 108 2.04 -3.56 -3.02
N GLU A 109 2.90 -4.42 -3.56
CA GLU A 109 2.89 -5.85 -3.25
C GLU A 109 3.15 -6.17 -1.78
N PRO A 110 2.45 -7.13 -1.16
CA PRO A 110 1.34 -7.88 -1.72
C PRO A 110 0.08 -6.99 -1.80
N TYR A 111 -0.45 -6.81 -3.01
CA TYR A 111 -1.60 -5.94 -3.24
C TYR A 111 -2.81 -6.44 -2.47
N ARG A 112 -3.53 -5.52 -1.81
CA ARG A 112 -4.76 -5.87 -1.11
C ARG A 112 -5.69 -4.68 -0.98
N TRP A 113 -6.97 -4.99 -0.92
CA TRP A 113 -7.96 -4.07 -0.39
C TRP A 113 -8.02 -4.15 1.13
N GLN A 114 -8.44 -3.06 1.75
CA GLN A 114 -8.64 -2.98 3.18
C GLN A 114 -9.89 -2.16 3.50
N LYS A 115 -10.55 -2.53 4.60
CA LYS A 115 -11.65 -1.76 5.17
C LYS A 115 -11.15 -0.87 6.29
N LYS A 116 -11.63 0.37 6.29
CA LYS A 116 -11.49 1.31 7.39
C LYS A 116 -12.88 1.56 7.97
N TYR A 117 -13.18 0.80 9.03
CA TYR A 117 -14.46 0.91 9.72
C TYR A 117 -14.60 2.26 10.40
N LEU A 118 -15.78 2.85 10.25
CA LEU A 118 -16.14 4.09 10.89
C LEU A 118 -16.88 3.78 12.19
N PHE A 119 -17.78 2.79 12.16
CA PHE A 119 -18.47 2.24 13.34
C PHE A 119 -18.72 0.74 13.18
N ASP A 120 -18.82 0.02 14.30
CA ASP A 120 -19.07 -1.43 14.34
C ASP A 120 -20.57 -1.79 14.42
N ASP A 121 -21.40 -0.83 14.84
CA ASP A 121 -22.85 -0.95 14.88
C ASP A 121 -23.44 0.45 14.80
N ILE A 122 -24.33 0.65 13.82
CA ILE A 122 -24.96 1.95 13.64
C ILE A 122 -25.88 2.31 14.81
N SER A 123 -26.56 1.34 15.41
CA SER A 123 -27.50 1.58 16.50
C SER A 123 -26.76 2.01 17.74
N ASP A 124 -25.68 1.29 18.10
CA ASP A 124 -24.83 1.66 19.24
C ASP A 124 -24.20 3.04 19.03
N PHE A 125 -23.76 3.30 17.80
CA PHE A 125 -23.21 4.59 17.47
C PHE A 125 -24.22 5.73 17.63
N LEU A 126 -25.42 5.59 17.07
CA LEU A 126 -26.46 6.62 17.14
C LEU A 126 -26.94 6.85 18.57
N ASN A 127 -27.11 5.78 19.36
CA ASN A 127 -27.43 5.90 20.79
C ASN A 127 -26.34 6.66 21.55
N SER A 128 -25.07 6.46 21.18
CA SER A 128 -23.94 7.15 21.80
C SER A 128 -23.87 8.63 21.45
N VAL A 129 -24.36 9.03 20.28
CA VAL A 129 -24.40 10.45 19.87
C VAL A 129 -25.47 11.21 20.65
N ASP A 130 -26.61 10.58 20.93
CA ASP A 130 -27.71 11.20 21.68
C ASP A 130 -27.43 11.23 23.19
N ASP A 131 -26.63 10.30 23.70
CA ASP A 131 -26.09 10.36 25.05
C ASP A 131 -24.89 11.34 25.09
N LEU A 132 -25.16 12.58 25.51
CA LEU A 132 -24.18 13.68 25.67
C LEU A 132 -22.94 13.33 26.52
N SER A 133 -22.86 12.12 27.08
CA SER A 133 -21.72 11.58 27.80
C SER A 133 -20.61 10.99 26.91
N ILE A 134 -20.88 10.65 25.64
CA ILE A 134 -19.89 9.97 24.78
C ILE A 134 -19.27 10.95 23.77
N ASN A 135 -17.94 11.03 23.81
CA ASN A 135 -17.15 11.88 22.92
C ASN A 135 -16.96 11.20 21.55
N ILE A 136 -17.71 11.64 20.53
CA ILE A 136 -17.62 11.14 19.14
C ILE A 136 -16.18 11.16 18.62
N ASP A 137 -15.39 12.16 19.00
CA ASP A 137 -13.98 12.26 18.58
C ASP A 137 -13.13 11.12 19.14
N GLU A 138 -13.46 10.61 20.34
CA GLU A 138 -12.77 9.45 20.92
C GLU A 138 -13.11 8.16 20.17
N ILE A 139 -14.37 7.94 19.81
CA ILE A 139 -14.78 6.77 19.00
C ILE A 139 -14.05 6.78 17.66
N ILE A 140 -14.06 7.92 16.96
CA ILE A 140 -13.39 8.07 15.66
C ILE A 140 -11.88 7.84 15.81
N LYS A 141 -11.28 8.36 16.88
CA LYS A 141 -9.85 8.14 17.16
C LYS A 141 -9.54 6.67 17.38
N LEU A 142 -10.32 5.97 18.20
CA LEU A 142 -10.15 4.53 18.44
C LEU A 142 -10.18 3.73 17.14
N LYS A 143 -11.16 4.01 16.26
CA LYS A 143 -11.28 3.34 14.97
C LYS A 143 -10.12 3.65 14.03
N LYS A 144 -9.64 4.90 14.05
CA LYS A 144 -8.45 5.31 13.32
C LYS A 144 -7.20 4.57 13.84
N ASP A 145 -7.05 4.44 15.15
CA ASP A 145 -5.91 3.74 15.76
C ASP A 145 -5.93 2.24 15.46
N GLU A 146 -7.11 1.59 15.48
CA GLU A 146 -7.30 0.20 15.05
C GLU A 146 -6.91 -0.01 13.58
N TYR A 147 -7.35 0.88 12.69
CA TYR A 147 -6.96 0.86 11.28
C TYR A 147 -5.44 0.97 11.11
N TRP A 148 -4.81 1.97 11.74
CA TRP A 148 -3.36 2.16 11.64
C TRP A 148 -2.57 1.01 12.25
N LYS A 149 -3.10 0.34 13.27
CA LYS A 149 -2.48 -0.87 13.81
C LYS A 149 -2.41 -1.99 12.77
N ASP A 150 -3.48 -2.25 12.03
CA ASP A 150 -3.49 -3.24 10.96
C ASP A 150 -2.58 -2.84 9.79
N VAL A 151 -2.66 -1.58 9.37
CA VAL A 151 -1.79 -1.03 8.31
C VAL A 151 -0.32 -1.17 8.68
N ASN A 152 0.05 -0.83 9.91
CA ASN A 152 1.42 -0.98 10.41
C ASN A 152 1.85 -2.45 10.43
N ALA A 153 1.00 -3.36 10.92
CA ALA A 153 1.29 -4.79 10.91
C ALA A 153 1.53 -5.32 9.49
N PHE A 154 0.74 -4.86 8.52
CA PHE A 154 0.92 -5.17 7.12
C PHE A 154 2.26 -4.65 6.57
N PHE A 155 2.63 -3.40 6.86
CA PHE A 155 3.94 -2.87 6.45
C PHE A 155 5.12 -3.64 7.04
N GLN A 156 5.03 -4.07 8.31
CA GLN A 156 6.08 -4.91 8.92
C GLN A 156 6.17 -6.27 8.23
N ASN A 157 5.04 -6.91 7.94
CA ASN A 157 5.01 -8.19 7.21
C ASN A 157 5.56 -8.04 5.79
N ARG A 158 5.17 -6.96 5.09
CA ARG A 158 5.70 -6.62 3.77
C ARG A 158 7.21 -6.47 3.78
N LEU A 159 7.75 -5.82 4.81
CA LEU A 159 9.19 -5.65 4.95
C LEU A 159 9.91 -7.00 5.11
N ILE A 160 9.36 -7.90 5.92
CA ILE A 160 9.89 -9.26 6.07
C ILE A 160 9.86 -10.01 4.73
N LEU A 161 8.71 -10.03 4.05
CA LEU A 161 8.57 -10.71 2.76
C LEU A 161 9.54 -10.17 1.70
N GLY A 162 9.76 -8.86 1.66
CA GLY A 162 10.70 -8.24 0.73
C GLY A 162 12.15 -8.61 1.00
N LEU A 163 12.55 -8.68 2.27
CA LEU A 163 13.87 -9.15 2.69
C LEU A 163 14.08 -10.64 2.37
N GLU A 164 13.02 -11.44 2.46
CA GLU A 164 12.99 -12.87 2.07
C GLU A 164 12.86 -13.07 0.55
N CYS A 165 12.92 -12.00 -0.26
CA CYS A 165 12.81 -12.06 -1.72
C CYS A 165 11.48 -12.63 -2.23
N LYS A 166 10.40 -12.49 -1.46
CA LYS A 166 9.03 -12.92 -1.82
C LYS A 166 8.20 -11.81 -2.45
N ILE A 167 8.76 -10.61 -2.57
CA ILE A 167 8.13 -9.47 -3.24
C ILE A 167 9.03 -9.04 -4.39
N GLU A 168 8.42 -8.90 -5.56
CA GLU A 168 9.07 -8.25 -6.70
C GLU A 168 8.92 -6.74 -6.56
N PHE A 169 10.02 -6.01 -6.71
CA PHE A 169 9.97 -4.56 -6.75
C PHE A 169 10.05 -4.04 -8.18
N SER A 170 9.54 -2.83 -8.38
CA SER A 170 9.57 -2.16 -9.69
C SER A 170 11.00 -2.14 -10.23
N PRO A 171 11.19 -2.44 -11.53
CA PRO A 171 12.52 -2.42 -12.14
C PRO A 171 13.13 -1.03 -11.98
N LEU A 172 14.44 -1.00 -11.71
CA LEU A 172 15.19 0.25 -11.65
C LEU A 172 15.33 0.79 -13.07
N ASP A 173 14.91 2.04 -13.27
CA ASP A 173 15.21 2.82 -14.47
C ASP A 173 16.27 3.89 -14.17
N LYS A 174 16.69 4.63 -15.20
CA LYS A 174 17.68 5.69 -15.06
C LYS A 174 17.29 6.76 -14.03
N TYR A 175 16.01 7.15 -14.04
CA TYR A 175 15.49 8.16 -13.10
C TYR A 175 15.43 7.62 -11.67
N SER A 176 15.38 6.29 -11.52
CA SER A 176 15.42 5.61 -10.25
C SER A 176 16.82 5.55 -9.65
N ILE A 177 17.90 5.77 -10.42
CA ILE A 177 19.30 5.60 -9.95
C ILE A 177 20.17 6.84 -10.08
N VAL A 178 19.84 7.78 -10.97
CA VAL A 178 20.57 9.05 -11.16
C VAL A 178 19.92 10.12 -10.28
N GLU A 179 20.74 10.90 -9.58
CA GLU A 179 20.24 12.05 -8.84
C GLU A 179 19.79 13.17 -9.79
N GLU A 180 18.66 13.83 -9.48
CA GLU A 180 18.17 14.96 -10.27
C GLU A 180 19.25 16.05 -10.36
N ASP A 181 19.47 16.58 -11.57
CA ASP A 181 20.45 17.64 -11.87
C ASP A 181 21.95 17.32 -11.63
N ALA A 182 22.30 16.06 -11.32
CA ALA A 182 23.70 15.65 -11.15
C ALA A 182 24.33 15.10 -12.45
N SER A 183 25.61 15.42 -12.69
CA SER A 183 26.38 14.74 -13.73
C SER A 183 26.78 13.34 -13.25
N SER A 184 26.03 12.33 -13.67
CA SER A 184 26.33 10.93 -13.33
C SER A 184 27.51 10.40 -14.15
N SER A 185 28.42 9.64 -13.53
CA SER A 185 29.58 9.04 -14.22
C SER A 185 30.11 7.81 -13.48
N TYR A 186 31.07 7.10 -14.08
CA TYR A 186 31.73 5.97 -13.43
C TYR A 186 33.24 5.93 -13.71
N LYS A 187 33.97 5.22 -12.85
CA LYS A 187 35.41 4.97 -13.00
C LYS A 187 35.74 3.55 -12.54
N LEU A 188 36.39 2.79 -13.42
CA LEU A 188 36.95 1.47 -13.11
C LEU A 188 38.47 1.57 -12.97
N SER A 189 39.03 1.07 -11.87
CA SER A 189 40.48 1.00 -11.62
C SER A 189 40.85 -0.33 -10.97
N GLY A 190 41.32 -1.28 -11.78
CA GLY A 190 41.66 -2.62 -11.31
C GLY A 190 40.42 -3.35 -10.78
N LYS A 191 40.38 -3.57 -9.46
CA LYS A 191 39.29 -4.27 -8.74
C LYS A 191 38.26 -3.30 -8.14
N SER A 192 38.44 -2.00 -8.38
CA SER A 192 37.60 -0.94 -7.81
C SER A 192 36.72 -0.32 -8.88
N LEU A 193 35.41 -0.28 -8.66
CA LEU A 193 34.43 0.44 -9.47
C LEU A 193 33.75 1.51 -8.64
N MET A 194 33.74 2.75 -9.14
CA MET A 194 33.04 3.87 -8.53
C MET A 194 31.98 4.42 -9.49
N PHE A 195 30.77 4.63 -8.99
CA PHE A 195 29.71 5.41 -9.65
C PHE A 195 29.52 6.71 -8.89
N TYR A 196 29.40 7.84 -9.58
CA TYR A 196 29.24 9.18 -9.02
C TYR A 196 27.94 9.82 -9.49
N GLY A 197 27.32 10.67 -8.67
CA GLY A 197 26.07 11.37 -9.00
C GLY A 197 24.90 10.40 -9.12
N VAL A 198 24.89 9.39 -8.25
CA VAL A 198 23.92 8.29 -8.22
C VAL A 198 23.29 8.24 -6.85
N ASN A 199 22.06 7.76 -6.77
CA ASN A 199 21.40 7.57 -5.49
C ASN A 199 21.69 6.19 -4.88
N SER A 200 21.20 5.97 -3.66
CA SER A 200 21.47 4.78 -2.87
C SER A 200 21.02 3.46 -3.50
N VAL A 201 19.97 3.44 -4.35
CA VAL A 201 19.41 2.19 -4.90
C VAL A 201 20.20 1.63 -6.09
N ILE A 202 21.26 2.31 -6.56
CA ILE A 202 22.12 1.81 -7.65
C ILE A 202 22.72 0.42 -7.38
N VAL A 203 22.84 0.02 -6.12
CA VAL A 203 23.23 -1.35 -5.74
C VAL A 203 22.33 -2.43 -6.37
N GLY A 204 21.07 -2.11 -6.70
CA GLY A 204 20.16 -3.04 -7.36
C GLY A 204 20.50 -3.39 -8.80
N LEU A 205 21.58 -2.81 -9.36
CA LEU A 205 22.20 -3.28 -10.61
C LEU A 205 23.06 -4.54 -10.42
N LEU A 206 23.44 -4.87 -9.18
CA LEU A 206 24.10 -6.14 -8.89
C LEU A 206 23.12 -7.31 -9.10
N PRO A 207 23.61 -8.50 -9.50
CA PRO A 207 22.81 -9.71 -9.51
C PRO A 207 22.13 -9.95 -8.16
N ARG A 208 20.82 -10.20 -8.20
CA ARG A 208 19.91 -10.18 -7.04
C ARG A 208 20.24 -11.24 -6.00
N GLU A 209 20.71 -12.38 -6.48
CA GLU A 209 21.05 -13.58 -5.73
C GLU A 209 22.41 -13.52 -5.03
N ILE A 210 23.21 -12.48 -5.28
CA ILE A 210 24.50 -12.33 -4.59
C ILE A 210 24.25 -12.18 -3.09
N GLU A 211 24.81 -13.12 -2.33
CA GLU A 211 24.77 -13.14 -0.88
C GLU A 211 25.71 -12.08 -0.30
N ILE A 212 25.18 -11.30 0.64
CA ILE A 212 25.91 -10.23 1.31
C ILE A 212 25.68 -10.29 2.82
N THR A 213 26.54 -9.58 3.55
CA THR A 213 26.27 -9.20 4.93
C THR A 213 26.22 -7.68 4.98
N LEU A 214 25.03 -7.12 5.25
CA LEU A 214 24.90 -5.69 5.49
C LEU A 214 25.45 -5.35 6.88
N ILE A 215 26.56 -4.62 6.90
CA ILE A 215 27.30 -4.31 8.13
C ILE A 215 26.78 -3.02 8.75
N GLN A 216 26.50 -2.01 7.94
CA GLN A 216 26.05 -0.71 8.41
C GLN A 216 25.11 -0.05 7.40
N LEU A 217 24.09 0.61 7.93
CA LEU A 217 23.13 1.44 7.21
C LEU A 217 22.86 2.68 8.06
N ASP A 218 23.05 3.86 7.48
CA ASP A 218 22.72 5.15 8.10
C ASP A 218 21.58 5.81 7.35
N VAL A 219 20.52 6.09 8.09
CA VAL A 219 19.24 6.59 7.59
C VAL A 219 18.63 7.51 8.65
N ASP A 220 17.93 8.55 8.20
CA ASP A 220 17.30 9.56 9.08
C ASP A 220 16.33 8.96 10.13
N ASP A 221 15.84 7.73 9.90
CA ASP A 221 14.81 7.08 10.70
C ASP A 221 15.31 5.75 11.30
N ASN A 222 15.44 5.71 12.64
CA ASN A 222 15.93 4.54 13.38
C ASN A 222 15.06 3.28 13.22
N LYS A 223 13.84 3.36 12.67
CA LYS A 223 12.92 2.20 12.57
C LYS A 223 13.45 1.05 11.71
N TYR A 224 14.47 1.28 10.87
CA TYR A 224 15.03 0.24 10.00
C TYR A 224 16.25 -0.48 10.58
N LYS A 225 16.76 -0.06 11.74
CA LYS A 225 17.99 -0.63 12.34
C LYS A 225 17.86 -2.12 12.62
N ASP A 226 16.69 -2.57 13.05
CA ASP A 226 16.42 -3.99 13.35
C ASP A 226 16.33 -4.88 12.10
N TYR A 227 16.40 -4.30 10.91
CA TYR A 227 16.35 -5.00 9.63
C TYR A 227 17.72 -5.19 8.99
N ILE A 228 18.76 -4.51 9.50
CA ILE A 228 20.13 -4.62 8.97
C ILE A 228 20.58 -6.08 8.98
N SER A 229 20.42 -6.76 10.10
CA SER A 229 20.83 -8.16 10.28
C SER A 229 19.96 -9.17 9.52
N LYS A 230 18.91 -8.72 8.82
CA LYS A 230 18.00 -9.56 8.04
C LYS A 230 18.23 -9.43 6.53
N VAL A 231 19.15 -8.56 6.11
CA VAL A 231 19.54 -8.41 4.71
C VAL A 231 20.61 -9.45 4.39
N GLU A 232 20.24 -10.43 3.58
CA GLU A 232 21.11 -11.57 3.23
C GLU A 232 21.62 -11.52 1.78
N ASN A 233 21.02 -10.69 0.93
CA ASN A 233 21.38 -10.57 -0.49
C ASN A 233 21.06 -9.19 -1.08
N ILE A 234 21.47 -8.97 -2.32
CA ILE A 234 21.25 -7.72 -3.06
C ILE A 234 19.76 -7.41 -3.24
N HIS A 235 18.91 -8.41 -3.46
CA HIS A 235 17.46 -8.21 -3.57
C HIS A 235 16.89 -7.59 -2.29
N GLY A 236 17.18 -8.19 -1.14
CA GLY A 236 16.75 -7.70 0.17
C GLY A 236 17.28 -6.30 0.48
N LEU A 237 18.54 -6.02 0.14
CA LEU A 237 19.12 -4.68 0.30
C LEU A 237 18.41 -3.65 -0.58
N THR A 238 18.24 -3.94 -1.86
CA THR A 238 17.57 -3.03 -2.81
C THR A 238 16.14 -2.74 -2.37
N PHE A 239 15.42 -3.77 -1.94
CA PHE A 239 14.07 -3.63 -1.38
C PHE A 239 14.07 -2.70 -0.15
N LEU A 240 14.97 -2.94 0.80
CA LEU A 240 15.08 -2.11 2.01
C LEU A 240 15.34 -0.64 1.66
N LEU A 241 16.27 -0.37 0.75
CA LEU A 241 16.63 0.98 0.33
C LEU A 241 15.45 1.70 -0.35
N GLN A 242 14.68 1.01 -1.19
CA GLN A 242 13.46 1.55 -1.77
C GLN A 242 12.38 1.84 -0.71
N GLN A 243 12.31 1.06 0.38
CA GLN A 243 11.38 1.31 1.50
C GLN A 243 11.79 2.51 2.35
N VAL A 244 13.09 2.72 2.54
CA VAL A 244 13.59 3.90 3.24
C VAL A 244 13.32 5.17 2.41
N GLY A 245 13.50 5.06 1.09
CA GLY A 245 13.42 6.16 0.14
C GLY A 245 14.80 6.76 -0.12
N VAL A 246 15.12 7.00 -1.39
CA VAL A 246 16.48 7.34 -1.85
C VAL A 246 17.09 8.56 -1.14
N LEU A 247 16.27 9.57 -0.86
CA LEU A 247 16.68 10.83 -0.22
C LEU A 247 16.96 10.73 1.29
N ARG A 248 16.76 9.55 1.89
CA ARG A 248 16.89 9.32 3.34
C ARG A 248 18.00 8.34 3.69
N VAL A 249 18.82 7.96 2.71
CA VAL A 249 19.93 7.03 2.88
C VAL A 249 21.22 7.81 2.72
N ASP A 250 21.90 8.08 3.83
CA ASP A 250 23.18 8.79 3.82
C ASP A 250 24.36 7.85 3.53
N PHE A 251 24.25 6.60 4.00
CA PHE A 251 25.34 5.64 3.94
C PHE A 251 24.86 4.19 4.02
N TYR A 252 25.54 3.30 3.30
CA TYR A 252 25.55 1.88 3.65
C TYR A 252 26.89 1.22 3.32
N TYR A 253 27.16 0.10 3.99
CA TYR A 253 28.33 -0.74 3.77
C TYR A 253 27.96 -2.22 3.93
N PHE A 254 28.34 -3.04 2.96
CA PHE A 254 28.16 -4.48 3.00
C PHE A 254 29.37 -5.23 2.45
N GLU A 255 29.54 -6.46 2.90
CA GLU A 255 30.56 -7.39 2.44
C GLU A 255 29.94 -8.49 1.59
N PHE A 256 30.68 -9.00 0.60
CA PHE A 256 30.23 -10.11 -0.25
C PHE A 256 30.58 -11.45 0.43
N ASN A 257 29.59 -12.26 0.78
CA ASN A 257 29.79 -13.44 1.64
C ASN A 257 30.73 -14.48 1.00
N GLN A 258 30.69 -14.61 -0.33
CA GLN A 258 31.47 -15.60 -1.07
C GLN A 258 32.87 -15.10 -1.45
N TYR A 259 33.16 -13.82 -1.24
CA TYR A 259 34.39 -13.17 -1.70
C TYR A 259 35.05 -12.41 -0.55
N PRO A 260 36.00 -13.04 0.16
CA PRO A 260 36.75 -12.37 1.22
C PRO A 260 37.39 -11.07 0.72
N ASP A 261 37.41 -10.05 1.58
CA ASP A 261 37.96 -8.72 1.32
C ASP A 261 37.22 -7.92 0.22
N CYS A 262 36.11 -8.43 -0.32
CA CYS A 262 35.28 -7.69 -1.27
C CYS A 262 34.13 -7.00 -0.54
N TYR A 263 33.82 -5.76 -0.92
CA TYR A 263 32.79 -4.96 -0.29
C TYR A 263 32.18 -3.94 -1.24
N ALA A 264 31.03 -3.39 -0.85
CA ALA A 264 30.54 -2.16 -1.45
C ALA A 264 30.12 -1.16 -0.37
N LYS A 265 30.24 0.11 -0.72
CA LYS A 265 29.93 1.25 0.15
C LYS A 265 29.27 2.36 -0.66
N TYR A 266 28.16 2.87 -0.18
CA TYR A 266 27.56 4.10 -0.68
C TYR A 266 27.74 5.23 0.33
N GLN A 267 28.15 6.41 -0.15
CA GLN A 267 28.24 7.64 0.63
C GLN A 267 28.38 8.84 -0.31
N ASN A 268 27.72 9.96 0.00
CA ASN A 268 27.83 11.22 -0.77
C ASN A 268 27.63 10.99 -2.28
N ASP A 269 26.50 10.37 -2.63
CA ASP A 269 26.09 10.12 -4.02
C ASP A 269 27.10 9.31 -4.84
N THR A 270 27.89 8.50 -4.13
CA THR A 270 28.94 7.67 -4.70
C THR A 270 28.81 6.24 -4.20
N LEU A 271 28.59 5.29 -5.12
CA LEU A 271 28.75 3.85 -4.83
C LEU A 271 30.15 3.42 -5.21
N THR A 272 30.90 2.86 -4.26
CA THR A 272 32.19 2.22 -4.47
C THR A 272 32.06 0.72 -4.26
N ILE A 273 32.56 -0.09 -5.20
CA ILE A 273 32.59 -1.54 -5.15
C ILE A 273 34.04 -1.99 -5.31
N GLU A 274 34.56 -2.74 -4.34
CA GLU A 274 35.82 -3.50 -4.47
C GLU A 274 35.48 -4.97 -4.65
N HIS A 275 35.83 -5.55 -5.79
CA HIS A 275 35.50 -6.94 -6.11
C HIS A 275 36.60 -7.64 -6.92
N THR A 276 36.87 -8.91 -6.61
CA THR A 276 37.90 -9.69 -7.34
C THR A 276 37.45 -10.12 -8.73
N ASP A 277 36.15 -10.29 -8.95
CA ASP A 277 35.57 -10.57 -10.27
C ASP A 277 35.42 -9.27 -11.07
N VAL A 278 36.32 -9.07 -12.03
CA VAL A 278 36.33 -7.90 -12.90
C VAL A 278 35.22 -7.95 -13.95
N GLU A 279 34.74 -9.15 -14.33
CA GLU A 279 33.66 -9.28 -15.31
C GLU A 279 32.32 -8.86 -14.69
N LEU A 280 32.10 -9.16 -13.40
CA LEU A 280 30.96 -8.58 -12.65
C LEU A 280 30.95 -7.05 -12.71
N LEU A 281 32.10 -6.41 -12.47
CA LEU A 281 32.23 -4.95 -12.52
C LEU A 281 31.96 -4.37 -13.92
N LYS A 282 32.43 -5.05 -14.97
CA LYS A 282 32.15 -4.65 -16.35
C LYS A 282 30.68 -4.81 -16.71
N GLU A 283 30.03 -5.86 -16.23
CA GLU A 283 28.62 -6.10 -16.44
C GLU A 283 27.76 -5.01 -15.79
N LEU A 284 28.11 -4.59 -14.56
CA LEU A 284 27.48 -3.44 -13.90
C LEU A 284 27.56 -2.16 -14.73
N ILE A 285 28.73 -1.86 -15.30
CA ILE A 285 28.91 -0.71 -16.21
C ILE A 285 28.00 -0.84 -17.44
N ARG A 286 27.91 -2.04 -18.02
CA ARG A 286 27.06 -2.28 -19.18
C ARG A 286 25.59 -2.02 -18.85
N GLN A 287 25.09 -2.54 -17.73
CA GLN A 287 23.73 -2.29 -17.28
C GLN A 287 23.48 -0.79 -17.04
N TYR A 288 24.38 -0.14 -16.31
CA TYR A 288 24.32 1.29 -16.04
C TYR A 288 24.27 2.14 -17.32
N THR A 289 25.02 1.77 -18.36
CA THR A 289 25.11 2.53 -19.62
C THR A 289 23.87 2.36 -20.51
N ILE A 290 23.11 1.27 -20.33
CA ILE A 290 21.92 0.96 -21.13
C ILE A 290 20.64 1.58 -20.53
N LEU A 291 20.68 1.98 -19.25
CA LEU A 291 19.61 2.73 -18.59
C LEU A 291 19.47 4.17 -19.13
#